data_AF-A0A370G1C7-F1
#
_entry.id   AF-A0A370G1C7-F1
#
_cell.length_a   1.000
_cell.length_b   1.000
_cell.length_c   1.000
_cell.angle_alpha   90.00
_cell.angle_beta   90.00
_cell.angle_gamma   90.00
#
_symmetry.space_group_name_H-M   'P 1'
#
loop_
_entity.id
_entity.type
_entity.pdbx_description
1 polymer ?
#
loop_
_entity_poly.entity_id
_entity_poly.type
_entity_poly.pdbx_seq_one_letter_code
_entity_poly.pdbx_strand_id
1 'polypeptide(L)'
;MQLMTGFAQCAKDKEVKNYFIKGKELSKEIINETEQILLQNDIQPPATPGGTITSSQDAPFSERLMMYCTYLLCNFSIGGHGFGTGFSLRKDLNAKLMTFGKDTYEYMREGVSIMISNGWLEEPPRMDVNSLDKNNN
;
A
#
# COMPACT_ATOMS: atom_id res chain seq x y z
N MET A 1 1.03 9.09 4.92
CA MET A 1 -0.09 10.05 5.13
C MET A 1 -0.17 11.16 4.09
N GLN A 2 0.87 11.99 3.90
CA GLN A 2 0.80 13.17 3.02
C GLN A 2 0.51 12.81 1.55
N LEU A 3 1.20 11.81 1.00
CA LEU A 3 0.99 11.34 -0.37
C LEU A 3 -0.47 10.92 -0.63
N MET A 4 -1.03 10.09 0.26
CA MET A 4 -2.43 9.66 0.18
C MET A 4 -3.40 10.83 0.26
N THR A 5 -3.09 11.84 1.08
CA THR A 5 -3.92 13.06 1.17
C THR A 5 -3.87 13.86 -0.14
N GLY A 6 -2.69 14.01 -0.75
CA GLY A 6 -2.55 14.67 -2.05
C GLY A 6 -3.26 13.92 -3.18
N PHE A 7 -3.16 12.59 -3.21
CA PHE A 7 -3.90 11.77 -4.18
C PHE A 7 -5.41 11.86 -3.98
N ALA A 8 -5.91 11.82 -2.72
CA ALA A 8 -7.32 12.01 -2.41
C ALA A 8 -7.84 13.40 -2.80
N GLN A 9 -6.99 14.44 -2.70
CA GLN A 9 -7.33 15.80 -3.09
C GLN A 9 -7.50 15.96 -4.60
N CYS A 10 -6.71 15.22 -5.39
CA CYS A 10 -6.69 15.32 -6.85
C CYS A 10 -7.59 14.28 -7.56
N ALA A 11 -7.99 13.22 -6.87
CA ALA A 11 -8.88 12.19 -7.41
C ALA A 11 -10.27 12.76 -7.72
N LYS A 12 -10.75 12.47 -8.93
CA LYS A 12 -12.08 12.86 -9.42
C LYS A 12 -13.11 11.76 -9.17
N ASP A 13 -12.69 10.51 -9.33
CA ASP A 13 -13.52 9.35 -9.02
C ASP A 13 -13.70 9.23 -7.50
N LYS A 14 -14.96 9.04 -7.08
CA LYS A 14 -15.32 9.00 -5.66
C LYS A 14 -14.81 7.73 -4.97
N GLU A 15 -14.79 6.60 -5.67
CA GLU A 15 -14.28 5.33 -5.17
C GLU A 15 -12.77 5.42 -4.96
N VAL A 16 -12.04 5.94 -5.97
CA VAL A 16 -10.60 6.18 -5.90
C VAL A 16 -10.24 7.16 -4.78
N LYS A 17 -11.01 8.25 -4.64
CA LYS A 17 -10.81 9.22 -3.56
C LYS A 17 -10.98 8.58 -2.18
N ASN A 18 -12.04 7.81 -1.98
CA ASN A 18 -12.29 7.12 -0.71
C ASN A 18 -11.21 6.10 -0.39
N TYR A 19 -10.70 5.40 -1.41
CA TYR A 19 -9.58 4.48 -1.28
C TYR A 19 -8.32 5.19 -0.75
N PHE A 20 -7.98 6.37 -1.27
CA PHE A 20 -6.83 7.13 -0.76
C PHE A 20 -7.07 7.68 0.66
N ILE A 21 -8.29 8.11 0.99
CA ILE A 21 -8.63 8.51 2.37
C ILE A 21 -8.43 7.35 3.34
N LYS A 22 -8.88 6.13 2.98
CA LYS A 22 -8.66 4.94 3.80
C LYS A 22 -7.16 4.64 3.97
N GLY A 23 -6.38 4.73 2.90
CA GLY A 23 -4.93 4.54 2.95
C GLY A 23 -4.22 5.57 3.85
N LYS A 24 -4.71 6.81 3.89
CA LYS A 24 -4.21 7.85 4.81
C LYS A 24 -4.45 7.45 6.26
N GLU A 25 -5.64 6.98 6.62
CA GLU A 25 -5.95 6.59 8.00
C GLU A 25 -5.18 5.33 8.41
N LEU A 26 -5.06 4.33 7.54
CA LEU A 26 -4.20 3.16 7.79
C LEU A 26 -2.74 3.57 8.01
N SER A 27 -2.21 4.48 7.17
CA SER A 27 -0.85 5.01 7.37
C SER A 27 -0.68 5.67 8.74
N LYS A 28 -1.70 6.41 9.20
CA LYS A 28 -1.68 7.12 10.48
C LYS A 28 -1.66 6.14 11.64
N GLU A 29 -2.43 5.07 11.57
CA GLU A 29 -2.45 4.01 12.58
C GLU A 29 -1.09 3.31 12.69
N ILE A 30 -0.52 2.87 11.56
CA ILE A 30 0.80 2.20 11.53
C ILE A 30 1.89 3.12 12.10
N ILE A 31 1.90 4.40 11.72
CA ILE A 31 2.86 5.39 12.24
C ILE A 31 2.70 5.53 13.75
N ASN A 32 1.49 5.82 14.23
CA ASN A 32 1.24 6.04 15.66
C ASN A 32 1.67 4.83 16.49
N GLU A 33 1.28 3.62 16.10
CA GLU A 33 1.63 2.42 16.86
C GLU A 33 3.14 2.14 16.85
N THR A 34 3.80 2.34 15.72
CA THR A 34 5.26 2.16 15.62
C THR A 34 6.00 3.20 16.45
N GLU A 35 5.55 4.46 16.44
CA GLU A 35 6.11 5.52 17.28
C GLU A 35 5.96 5.20 18.77
N GLN A 36 4.80 4.68 19.20
CA GLN A 36 4.62 4.27 20.59
C GLN A 36 5.58 3.14 20.99
N ILE A 37 5.83 2.17 20.11
CA ILE A 37 6.83 1.11 20.36
C ILE A 37 8.22 1.72 20.57
N LEU A 38 8.63 2.67 19.72
CA LEU A 38 9.93 3.34 19.86
C LEU A 38 10.03 4.10 21.19
N LEU A 39 9.02 4.92 21.51
CA LEU A 39 8.98 5.72 22.74
C LEU A 39 8.99 4.87 24.00
N GLN A 40 8.28 3.73 24.02
CA GLN A 40 8.29 2.78 25.14
C GLN A 40 9.67 2.14 25.38
N ASN A 41 10.58 2.23 24.42
CA ASN A 41 11.94 1.71 24.50
C ASN A 41 12.97 2.86 24.58
N ASP A 42 12.52 4.07 24.94
CA ASP A 42 13.34 5.29 25.04
C ASP A 42 14.05 5.67 23.72
N ILE A 43 13.51 5.22 22.58
CA ILE A 43 14.00 5.57 21.25
C ILE A 43 13.16 6.71 20.69
N GLN A 44 13.81 7.80 20.30
CA GLN A 44 13.14 8.93 19.66
C GLN A 44 12.68 8.54 18.24
N PRO A 45 11.38 8.69 17.92
CA PRO A 45 10.91 8.47 16.55
C PRO A 45 11.59 9.40 15.55
N PRO A 46 11.88 8.92 14.33
CA PRO A 46 12.44 9.76 13.29
C PRO A 46 11.46 10.87 12.91
N ALA A 47 11.99 12.03 12.50
CA ALA A 47 11.16 13.11 11.99
C ALA A 47 10.40 12.67 10.72
N THR A 48 9.13 13.07 10.62
CA THR A 48 8.31 12.82 9.42
C THR A 48 9.00 13.40 8.18
N PRO A 49 9.10 12.65 7.07
CA PRO A 49 9.68 13.15 5.83
C PRO A 49 9.04 14.46 5.38
N GLY A 50 9.87 15.39 4.89
CA GLY A 50 9.44 16.70 4.41
C GLY A 50 8.57 16.59 3.17
N GLY A 51 7.30 16.98 3.28
CA GLY A 51 6.36 16.99 2.15
C GLY A 51 5.10 17.77 2.53
N THR A 52 4.94 18.96 1.98
CA THR A 52 3.75 19.79 2.24
C THR A 52 2.73 19.60 1.12
N ILE A 53 1.50 19.32 1.50
CA ILE A 53 0.38 19.24 0.55
C ILE A 53 0.07 20.68 0.10
N THR A 54 0.03 20.90 -1.21
CA THR A 54 -0.34 22.20 -1.78
C THR A 54 -1.86 22.33 -1.87
N SER A 55 -2.37 23.55 -2.13
CA SER A 55 -3.81 23.78 -2.31
C SER A 55 -4.33 23.38 -3.71
N SER A 56 -3.48 22.88 -4.61
CA SER A 56 -3.87 22.52 -5.97
C SER A 56 -4.77 21.28 -5.99
N GLN A 57 -5.93 21.36 -6.64
CA GLN A 57 -6.80 20.21 -6.87
C GLN A 57 -6.59 19.59 -8.26
N ASP A 58 -5.73 20.18 -9.07
CA ASP A 58 -5.39 19.66 -10.39
C ASP A 58 -4.42 18.49 -10.25
N ALA A 59 -4.85 17.32 -10.74
CA ALA A 59 -4.07 16.10 -10.66
C ALA A 59 -2.83 16.17 -11.57
N PRO A 60 -1.60 16.04 -11.02
CA PRO A 60 -0.40 15.99 -11.83
C PRO A 60 -0.24 14.66 -12.58
N PHE A 61 -0.96 13.62 -12.14
CA PHE A 61 -0.91 12.26 -12.67
C PHE A 61 -2.31 11.70 -12.88
N SER A 62 -2.44 10.70 -13.74
CA SER A 62 -3.71 9.97 -13.92
C SER A 62 -4.04 9.14 -12.68
N GLU A 63 -5.34 8.91 -12.45
CA GLU A 63 -5.81 8.02 -11.36
C GLU A 63 -5.25 6.61 -11.49
N ARG A 64 -5.10 6.12 -12.74
CA ARG A 64 -4.39 4.87 -13.03
C ARG A 64 -2.98 4.84 -12.45
N LEU A 65 -2.17 5.88 -12.69
CA LEU A 65 -0.80 5.94 -12.19
C LEU A 65 -0.75 6.12 -10.67
N MET A 66 -1.64 6.95 -10.10
CA MET A 66 -1.74 7.13 -8.65
C MET A 66 -2.09 5.81 -7.94
N MET A 67 -3.09 5.08 -8.43
CA MET A 67 -3.49 3.77 -7.91
C MET A 67 -2.37 2.74 -8.04
N TYR A 68 -1.70 2.67 -9.19
CA TYR A 68 -0.58 1.76 -9.40
C TYR A 68 0.60 2.07 -8.46
N CYS A 69 0.90 3.36 -8.26
CA CYS A 69 1.93 3.78 -7.31
C CYS A 69 1.60 3.36 -5.88
N THR A 70 0.33 3.51 -5.46
CA THR A 70 -0.12 3.03 -4.14
C THR A 70 -0.04 1.50 -4.03
N TYR A 71 -0.45 0.76 -5.07
CA TYR A 71 -0.30 -0.69 -5.13
C TYR A 71 1.16 -1.12 -4.93
N LEU A 72 2.12 -0.50 -5.61
CA LEU A 72 3.54 -0.80 -5.43
C LEU A 72 4.00 -0.53 -3.99
N LEU A 73 3.63 0.62 -3.42
CA LEU A 73 3.97 0.97 -2.04
C LEU A 73 3.39 -0.01 -1.02
N CYS A 74 2.18 -0.50 -1.23
CA CYS A 74 1.58 -1.56 -0.40
C CYS A 74 2.40 -2.85 -0.46
N ASN A 75 2.84 -3.28 -1.65
CA ASN A 75 3.65 -4.49 -1.79
C ASN A 75 5.02 -4.33 -1.11
N PHE A 76 5.67 -3.17 -1.24
CA PHE A 76 6.91 -2.88 -0.51
C PHE A 76 6.69 -2.89 1.01
N SER A 77 5.59 -2.34 1.50
CA SER A 77 5.22 -2.37 2.92
C SER A 77 5.03 -3.80 3.42
N ILE A 78 4.27 -4.64 2.70
CA ILE A 78 4.06 -6.05 3.05
C ILE A 78 5.38 -6.82 3.07
N GLY A 79 6.22 -6.64 2.05
CA GLY A 79 7.56 -7.25 2.01
C GLY A 79 8.44 -6.78 3.18
N GLY A 80 8.43 -5.48 3.48
CA GLY A 80 9.15 -4.89 4.61
C GLY A 80 8.70 -5.44 5.96
N HIS A 81 7.39 -5.57 6.19
CA HIS A 81 6.86 -6.22 7.39
C HIS A 81 7.28 -7.68 7.48
N GLY A 82 7.23 -8.42 6.36
CA GLY A 82 7.69 -9.81 6.28
C GLY A 82 9.16 -9.96 6.67
N PHE A 83 10.04 -9.09 6.16
CA PHE A 83 11.44 -9.03 6.59
C PHE A 83 11.56 -8.71 8.09
N GLY A 84 10.87 -7.67 8.55
CA GLY A 84 10.88 -7.29 9.97
C GLY A 84 10.48 -8.44 10.88
N THR A 85 9.40 -9.15 10.55
CA THR A 85 8.93 -10.33 11.30
C THR A 85 9.93 -11.49 11.27
N GLY A 86 10.55 -11.75 10.11
CA GLY A 86 11.49 -12.87 9.96
C GLY A 86 12.82 -12.66 10.71
N PHE A 87 13.26 -11.42 10.86
CA PHE A 87 14.55 -11.08 11.46
C PHE A 87 14.46 -10.51 12.88
N SER A 88 13.27 -10.18 13.37
CA SER A 88 13.07 -9.73 14.74
C SER A 88 12.94 -10.91 15.71
N LEU A 89 13.72 -10.85 16.80
CA LEU A 89 13.65 -11.78 17.92
C LEU A 89 12.57 -11.40 18.95
N ARG A 90 11.90 -10.25 18.75
CA ARG A 90 10.88 -9.69 19.65
C ARG A 90 9.49 -10.17 19.25
N LYS A 91 8.84 -10.96 20.11
CA LYS A 91 7.51 -11.55 19.85
C LYS A 91 6.41 -10.49 19.72
N ASP A 92 6.45 -9.47 20.56
CA ASP A 92 5.54 -8.33 20.53
C ASP A 92 5.63 -7.59 19.18
N LEU A 93 6.85 -7.34 18.70
CA LEU A 93 7.09 -6.69 17.42
C LEU A 93 6.63 -7.57 16.25
N ASN A 94 6.92 -8.87 16.30
CA ASN A 94 6.50 -9.81 15.25
C ASN A 94 4.97 -9.85 15.12
N ALA A 95 4.25 -9.90 16.24
CA ALA A 95 2.79 -9.87 16.24
C ALA A 95 2.24 -8.58 15.62
N LYS A 96 2.82 -7.42 15.98
CA LYS A 96 2.40 -6.13 15.41
C LYS A 96 2.68 -6.01 13.91
N LEU A 97 3.87 -6.41 13.46
CA LEU A 97 4.23 -6.39 12.04
C LEU A 97 3.34 -7.32 11.20
N MET A 98 2.96 -8.49 11.73
CA MET A 98 2.01 -9.38 11.07
C MET A 98 0.62 -8.71 10.91
N THR A 99 0.12 -8.04 11.95
CA THR A 99 -1.14 -7.28 11.88
C THR A 99 -1.06 -6.18 10.83
N PHE A 100 0.00 -5.36 10.83
CA PHE A 100 0.17 -4.32 9.81
C PHE A 100 0.27 -4.89 8.40
N GLY A 101 0.96 -6.02 8.23
CA GLY A 101 1.02 -6.75 6.97
C GLY A 101 -0.36 -7.19 6.49
N LYS A 102 -1.18 -7.76 7.39
CA LYS A 102 -2.56 -8.16 7.11
C LYS A 102 -3.42 -6.96 6.68
N ASP A 103 -3.42 -5.88 7.45
CA ASP A 103 -4.27 -4.71 7.17
C ASP A 103 -3.83 -4.00 5.88
N THR A 104 -2.52 -3.96 5.62
CA THR A 104 -1.98 -3.46 4.34
C THR A 104 -2.38 -4.36 3.17
N TYR A 105 -2.40 -5.68 3.36
CA TYR A 105 -2.83 -6.62 2.32
C TYR A 105 -4.32 -6.49 2.01
N GLU A 106 -5.18 -6.36 3.01
CA GLU A 106 -6.61 -6.10 2.82
C GLU A 106 -6.85 -4.78 2.08
N TYR A 107 -6.16 -3.71 2.49
CA TYR A 107 -6.18 -2.44 1.79
C TYR A 107 -5.70 -2.56 0.33
N MET A 108 -4.60 -3.25 0.09
CA MET A 108 -4.09 -3.50 -1.27
C MET A 108 -5.11 -4.24 -2.13
N ARG A 109 -5.79 -5.26 -1.60
CA ARG A 109 -6.80 -6.03 -2.33
C ARG A 109 -7.97 -5.18 -2.78
N GLU A 110 -8.44 -4.26 -1.95
CA GLU A 110 -9.48 -3.30 -2.33
C GLU A 110 -9.01 -2.43 -3.51
N GLY A 111 -7.77 -1.93 -3.45
CA GLY A 111 -7.18 -1.16 -4.54
C GLY A 111 -7.06 -1.96 -5.85
N VAL A 112 -6.66 -3.23 -5.75
CA VAL A 112 -6.62 -4.15 -6.89
C VAL A 112 -8.01 -4.35 -7.50
N SER A 113 -9.05 -4.50 -6.67
CA SER A 113 -10.43 -4.61 -7.16
C SER A 113 -10.84 -3.37 -7.96
N ILE A 114 -10.55 -2.16 -7.47
CA ILE A 114 -10.84 -0.90 -8.16
C ILE A 114 -10.09 -0.85 -9.50
N MET A 115 -8.80 -1.19 -9.50
CA MET A 115 -7.99 -1.19 -10.72
C MET A 115 -8.49 -2.20 -11.77
N ILE A 116 -8.92 -3.39 -11.35
CA ILE A 116 -9.49 -4.40 -12.26
C ILE A 116 -10.81 -3.89 -12.86
N SER A 117 -11.71 -3.36 -12.04
CA SER A 117 -13.00 -2.81 -12.50
C SER A 117 -12.82 -1.68 -13.52
N ASN A 118 -11.74 -0.90 -13.41
CA ASN A 118 -11.40 0.18 -14.33
C ASN A 118 -10.49 -0.25 -15.50
N GLY A 119 -10.09 -1.52 -15.60
CA GLY A 119 -9.16 -1.99 -16.64
C GLY A 119 -7.76 -1.37 -16.54
N TRP A 120 -7.33 -0.99 -15.34
CA TRP A 120 -6.06 -0.30 -15.08
C TRP A 120 -4.90 -1.24 -14.75
N LEU A 121 -5.21 -2.47 -14.36
CA LEU A 121 -4.22 -3.49 -14.03
C LEU A 121 -3.86 -4.30 -15.29
N GLU A 122 -2.56 -4.44 -15.55
CA GLU A 122 -2.06 -5.28 -16.64
C GLU A 122 -2.29 -6.75 -16.33
N GLU A 123 -2.66 -7.50 -17.36
CA GLU A 123 -2.76 -8.95 -17.26
C GLU A 123 -1.36 -9.58 -17.44
N PRO A 124 -0.85 -10.35 -16.45
CA PRO A 124 0.43 -11.01 -16.61
C PRO A 124 0.36 -12.06 -17.74
N PRO A 125 1.49 -12.33 -18.44
CA PRO A 125 1.54 -13.37 -19.47
C PRO A 125 1.02 -14.71 -18.92
N ARG A 126 0.02 -15.29 -19.59
CA ARG A 126 -0.51 -16.62 -19.24
C ARG A 126 0.40 -17.69 -19.84
N MET A 127 0.75 -18.69 -19.05
CA MET A 127 1.39 -19.89 -19.57
C MET A 127 0.35 -20.71 -20.35
N ASP A 128 0.60 -20.99 -21.62
CA ASP A 128 -0.23 -21.90 -22.41
C ASP A 128 0.11 -23.36 -22.05
N VAL A 129 -0.53 -23.87 -21.00
CA VAL A 129 -0.39 -25.27 -20.56
C VAL A 129 -0.91 -26.28 -21.60
N ASN A 130 -1.76 -25.84 -22.55
CA ASN A 130 -2.32 -26.71 -23.59
C ASN A 130 -1.41 -26.82 -24.83
N SER A 131 -0.33 -26.04 -24.90
CA SER A 131 0.66 -26.14 -25.98
C SER A 131 1.47 -27.45 -25.92
N LEU A 132 1.52 -28.10 -24.75
CA LEU A 132 2.23 -29.38 -24.55
C LEU A 132 1.46 -30.58 -25.11
N ASP A 133 0.13 -30.52 -25.15
CA ASP A 133 -0.72 -31.62 -25.65
C ASP A 133 -0.83 -31.65 -27.18
N LYS A 134 -0.48 -30.55 -27.86
CA LYS A 134 -0.58 -30.44 -29.33
C LYS A 134 0.53 -31.16 -30.11
N ASN A 135 1.55 -31.69 -29.44
CA ASN A 135 2.67 -32.40 -30.08
C ASN A 135 2.56 -33.94 -29.99
N ASN A 136 1.43 -34.48 -29.51
CA ASN A 136 1.22 -35.92 -29.29
C ASN A 136 0.11 -36.56 -30.16
N ASN A 137 -0.29 -35.94 -31.29
CA ASN A 137 -1.21 -36.56 -32.26
C ASN A 137 -0.71 -36.36 -33.70
#